data_AF-A0A1I0QU66-F1
#
_entry.id   AF-A0A1I0QU66-F1
#
_cell.length_a   1.000
_cell.length_b   1.000
_cell.length_c   1.000
_cell.angle_alpha   90.00
_cell.angle_beta   90.00
_cell.angle_gamma   90.00
#
_symmetry.space_group_name_H-M   'P 1'
#
loop_
_entity.id
_entity.type
_entity.pdbx_description
1 polymer ?
#
loop_
_entity_poly.entity_id
_entity_poly.type
_entity_poly.pdbx_seq_one_letter_code
_entity_poly.pdbx_strand_id
1 'polypeptide(L)'
;MKFPTENHKEYIDYMISVCDKNALSLVLEGSLAHGRAKPFSDVDLILCGDINNDLLDEIIGKYNRIVMTNRTENPKGIFILNYENGISVDLDIRETVLQTELDNEIILCDYGFHILEETKRKTIQSKFLPERPEWYKAVRLIHRCCIKYLCGKQIAAQELAIEVDDAIAKCCGENRHEGGIKEGVKNRIKEAIKDRMEFSLAELNHYYNIDDDVVKLFHTLFEHM
;
A
#
# COMPACT_ATOMS: atom_id res chain seq x y z
N MET A 1 18.87 9.58 12.30
CA MET A 1 18.29 8.81 11.18
C MET A 1 19.28 8.73 10.04
N LYS A 2 19.32 7.62 9.30
CA LYS A 2 20.10 7.50 8.07
C LYS A 2 19.13 7.29 6.91
N PHE A 3 19.08 8.25 6.00
CA PHE A 3 18.21 8.19 4.83
C PHE A 3 18.90 7.43 3.69
N PRO A 4 18.17 6.57 2.95
CA PRO A 4 18.74 5.83 1.83
C PRO A 4 18.93 6.69 0.57
N THR A 5 18.14 7.74 0.40
CA THR A 5 18.27 8.74 -0.67
C THR A 5 17.93 10.13 -0.16
N GLU A 6 18.32 11.19 -0.88
CA GLU A 6 17.93 12.57 -0.52
C GLU A 6 16.41 12.76 -0.57
N ASN A 7 15.71 12.15 -1.54
CA ASN A 7 14.25 12.23 -1.63
C ASN A 7 13.55 11.68 -0.37
N HIS A 8 14.12 10.69 0.32
CA HIS A 8 13.55 10.20 1.59
C HIS A 8 13.70 11.26 2.69
N LYS A 9 14.87 11.89 2.75
CA LYS A 9 15.13 12.98 3.69
C LYS A 9 14.19 14.16 3.42
N GLU A 10 14.09 14.60 2.16
CA GLU A 10 13.19 15.67 1.74
C GLU A 10 11.73 15.38 2.07
N TYR A 11 11.27 14.14 1.89
CA TYR A 11 9.90 13.75 2.26
C TYR A 11 9.66 13.84 3.77
N ILE A 12 10.60 13.36 4.59
CA ILE A 12 10.50 13.47 6.05
C ILE A 12 10.57 14.93 6.51
N ASP A 13 11.49 15.72 5.96
CA ASP A 13 11.61 17.16 6.25
C ASP A 13 10.29 17.89 5.89
N TYR A 14 9.67 17.53 4.76
CA TYR A 14 8.35 18.03 4.36
C TYR A 14 7.25 17.67 5.36
N MET A 15 7.17 16.40 5.77
CA MET A 15 6.14 15.93 6.71
C MET A 15 6.30 16.57 8.10
N ILE A 16 7.54 16.75 8.58
CA ILE A 16 7.81 17.49 9.82
C ILE A 16 7.31 18.93 9.71
N SER A 17 7.63 19.63 8.61
CA SER A 17 7.17 21.01 8.39
C SER A 17 5.65 21.13 8.36
N VAL A 18 4.96 20.16 7.74
CA VAL A 18 3.49 20.06 7.77
C VAL A 18 2.98 19.91 9.20
N CYS A 19 3.59 19.03 9.99
CA CYS A 19 3.18 18.75 11.35
C CYS A 19 3.36 19.97 12.25
N ASP A 20 4.51 20.63 12.16
CA ASP A 20 4.80 21.83 12.95
C ASP A 20 3.82 22.97 12.66
N LYS A 21 3.45 23.15 11.38
CA LYS A 21 2.51 24.20 10.95
C LYS A 21 1.08 23.95 11.45
N ASN A 22 0.68 22.68 11.59
CA ASN A 22 -0.71 22.30 11.87
C ASN A 22 -0.89 21.66 13.25
N ALA A 23 0.15 21.63 14.09
CA ALA A 23 0.18 20.96 15.39
C ALA A 23 -0.28 19.48 15.31
N LEU A 24 0.31 18.74 14.37
CA LEU A 24 0.04 17.31 14.18
C LEU A 24 1.17 16.47 14.77
N SER A 25 0.84 15.30 15.28
CA SER A 25 1.83 14.34 15.78
C SER A 25 2.17 13.32 14.71
N LEU A 26 3.45 12.97 14.59
CA LEU A 26 3.96 12.12 13.52
C LEU A 26 4.93 11.08 14.08
N VAL A 27 4.67 9.82 13.75
CA VAL A 27 5.55 8.69 14.05
C VAL A 27 6.05 8.12 12.74
N LEU A 28 7.35 7.86 12.69
CA LEU A 28 8.00 7.12 11.63
C LEU A 28 8.19 5.68 12.07
N GLU A 29 7.72 4.76 11.23
CA GLU A 29 7.78 3.34 11.48
C GLU A 29 8.74 2.61 10.50
N GLY A 30 8.88 1.31 10.71
CA GLY A 30 9.33 0.39 9.68
C GLY A 30 10.82 0.51 9.34
N SER A 31 11.15 0.24 8.07
CA SER A 31 12.57 0.08 7.70
C SER A 31 13.38 1.36 7.84
N LEU A 32 12.74 2.52 7.65
CA LEU A 32 13.39 3.83 7.76
C LEU A 32 13.63 4.23 9.22
N ALA A 33 12.64 4.00 10.10
CA ALA A 33 12.80 4.20 11.54
C ALA A 33 14.01 3.43 12.10
N HIS A 34 14.17 2.18 11.70
CA HIS A 34 15.23 1.32 12.22
C HIS A 34 16.54 1.35 11.42
N GLY A 35 16.70 2.28 10.47
CA GLY A 35 17.95 2.43 9.70
C GLY A 35 18.29 1.25 8.77
N ARG A 36 17.27 0.46 8.38
CA ARG A 36 17.39 -0.69 7.47
C ARG A 36 16.88 -0.39 6.06
N ALA A 37 16.38 0.81 5.82
CA ALA A 37 15.84 1.24 4.54
C ALA A 37 16.87 1.21 3.42
N LYS A 38 16.42 0.88 2.22
CA LYS A 38 17.17 0.88 0.96
C LYS A 38 16.56 1.92 0.01
N PRO A 39 17.19 2.22 -1.15
CA PRO A 39 16.70 3.28 -2.05
C PRO A 39 15.26 3.13 -2.56
N PHE A 40 14.70 1.92 -2.53
CA PHE A 40 13.33 1.61 -2.94
C PHE A 40 12.45 1.18 -1.76
N SER A 41 12.87 1.47 -0.53
CA SER A 41 12.02 1.27 0.63
C SER A 41 10.86 2.26 0.61
N ASP A 42 9.73 1.81 1.15
CA ASP A 42 8.61 2.62 1.55
C ASP A 42 8.93 3.48 2.79
N VAL A 43 8.15 4.53 2.98
CA VAL A 43 8.11 5.36 4.19
C VAL A 43 6.80 5.08 4.93
N ASP A 44 6.91 4.42 6.08
CA ASP A 44 5.76 4.05 6.92
C ASP A 44 5.52 5.17 7.96
N LEU A 45 4.35 5.80 7.95
CA LEU A 45 4.02 6.91 8.85
C LEU A 45 2.69 6.72 9.55
N ILE A 46 2.66 7.02 10.85
CA ILE A 46 1.41 7.30 11.57
C ILE A 46 1.27 8.81 11.75
N LEU A 47 0.15 9.36 11.30
CA LEU A 47 -0.18 10.77 11.45
C LEU A 47 -1.43 10.94 12.33
N CYS A 48 -1.30 11.74 13.38
CA CYS A 48 -2.35 12.00 14.36
C CYS A 48 -2.65 13.50 14.51
N GLY A 49 -3.88 13.84 14.86
CA GLY A 49 -4.33 15.21 15.12
C GLY A 49 -5.60 15.59 14.36
N ASP A 50 -5.92 16.88 14.35
CA ASP A 50 -7.11 17.37 13.67
C ASP A 50 -6.91 17.54 12.16
N ILE A 51 -6.98 16.41 11.46
CA ILE A 51 -6.84 16.34 10.00
C ILE A 51 -8.22 16.27 9.37
N ASN A 52 -8.56 17.23 8.51
CA ASN A 52 -9.76 17.22 7.67
C ASN A 52 -9.41 16.90 6.20
N ASN A 53 -10.42 16.70 5.36
CA ASN A 53 -10.23 16.31 3.95
C ASN A 53 -9.33 17.31 3.19
N ASP A 54 -9.52 18.61 3.40
CA ASP A 54 -8.77 19.66 2.70
C ASP A 54 -7.30 19.68 3.11
N LEU A 55 -7.02 19.55 4.41
CA LEU A 55 -5.65 19.46 4.92
C LEU A 55 -4.98 18.20 4.41
N LEU A 56 -5.67 17.06 4.39
CA LEU A 56 -5.10 15.84 3.83
C LEU A 56 -4.78 15.97 2.34
N ASP A 57 -5.68 16.56 1.55
CA ASP A 57 -5.42 16.83 0.15
C ASP A 57 -4.26 17.81 -0.05
N GLU A 58 -4.09 18.78 0.85
CA GLU A 58 -2.93 19.68 0.85
C GLU A 58 -1.63 18.90 1.14
N ILE A 59 -1.61 18.04 2.16
CA ILE A 59 -0.46 17.21 2.54
C ILE A 59 -0.05 16.30 1.39
N ILE A 60 -1.02 15.60 0.80
CA ILE A 60 -0.77 14.67 -0.29
C ILE A 60 -0.31 15.43 -1.56
N GLY A 61 -1.01 16.52 -1.90
CA GLY A 61 -0.82 17.20 -3.18
C GLY A 61 0.38 18.15 -3.27
N LYS A 62 0.94 18.63 -2.15
CA LYS A 62 2.00 19.66 -2.17
C LYS A 62 3.42 19.12 -2.24
N TYR A 63 3.68 17.90 -1.80
CA TYR A 63 5.04 17.36 -1.76
C TYR A 63 5.64 17.20 -3.16
N ASN A 64 4.98 16.40 -4.01
CA ASN A 64 5.44 16.09 -5.36
C ASN A 64 4.25 15.62 -6.21
N ARG A 65 4.48 15.38 -7.50
CA ARG A 65 3.46 14.81 -8.39
C ARG A 65 3.18 13.37 -8.00
N ILE A 66 1.93 13.09 -7.70
CA ILE A 66 1.45 11.74 -7.40
C ILE A 66 1.24 10.97 -8.71
N VAL A 67 1.84 9.79 -8.79
CA VAL A 67 1.67 8.87 -9.92
C VAL A 67 0.71 7.73 -9.59
N MET A 68 0.61 7.36 -8.32
CA MET A 68 -0.23 6.24 -7.90
C MET A 68 -0.71 6.39 -6.45
N THR A 69 -2.03 6.27 -6.22
CA THR A 69 -2.62 6.26 -4.87
C THR A 69 -3.49 5.03 -4.64
N ASN A 70 -3.46 4.42 -3.45
CA ASN A 70 -4.35 3.33 -3.06
C ASN A 70 -4.77 3.41 -1.60
N ARG A 71 -5.77 2.59 -1.22
CA ARG A 71 -6.03 2.24 0.18
C ARG A 71 -5.74 0.76 0.42
N THR A 72 -5.16 0.44 1.56
CA THR A 72 -5.06 -0.95 2.01
C THR A 72 -6.45 -1.48 2.40
N GLU A 73 -6.68 -2.77 2.15
CA GLU A 73 -7.88 -3.48 2.61
C GLU A 73 -7.60 -4.30 3.89
N ASN A 74 -6.32 -4.62 4.16
CA ASN A 74 -5.90 -5.34 5.37
C ASN A 74 -4.49 -4.88 5.84
N PRO A 75 -4.37 -4.12 6.95
CA PRO A 75 -5.46 -3.48 7.69
C PRO A 75 -6.15 -2.42 6.81
N LYS A 76 -7.46 -2.21 6.98
CA LYS A 76 -8.21 -1.30 6.11
C LYS A 76 -7.89 0.17 6.40
N GLY A 77 -7.61 0.95 5.35
CA GLY A 77 -7.63 2.42 5.40
C GLY A 77 -6.27 3.14 5.45
N ILE A 78 -5.14 2.43 5.30
CA ILE A 78 -3.82 3.06 5.12
C ILE A 78 -3.71 3.61 3.70
N PHE A 79 -3.19 4.82 3.57
CA PHE A 79 -3.06 5.55 2.32
C PHE A 79 -1.72 5.19 1.68
N ILE A 80 -1.74 4.43 0.60
CA ILE A 80 -0.55 4.12 -0.20
C ILE A 80 -0.36 5.22 -1.23
N LEU A 81 0.73 5.96 -1.15
CA LEU A 81 1.05 7.09 -2.03
C LEU A 81 2.36 6.80 -2.75
N ASN A 82 2.40 7.01 -4.06
CA ASN A 82 3.64 6.92 -4.84
C ASN A 82 3.80 8.19 -5.66
N TYR A 83 4.97 8.79 -5.51
CA TYR A 83 5.35 10.05 -6.14
C TYR A 83 6.28 9.79 -7.33
N GLU A 84 6.27 10.71 -8.29
CA GLU A 84 7.08 10.65 -9.52
C GLU A 84 8.58 10.58 -9.23
N ASN A 85 9.02 11.13 -8.10
CA ASN A 85 10.42 11.07 -7.64
C ASN A 85 10.81 9.74 -6.96
N GLY A 86 9.95 8.72 -7.05
CA GLY A 86 10.23 7.36 -6.57
C GLY A 86 9.97 7.13 -5.09
N ILE A 87 9.42 8.11 -4.36
CA ILE A 87 9.01 7.92 -2.96
C ILE A 87 7.66 7.21 -2.90
N SER A 88 7.65 6.10 -2.15
CA SER A 88 6.46 5.34 -1.78
C SER A 88 6.18 5.53 -0.29
N VAL A 89 4.92 5.74 0.08
CA VAL A 89 4.52 6.06 1.45
C VAL A 89 3.30 5.25 1.82
N ASP A 90 3.34 4.64 3.00
CA ASP A 90 2.18 4.06 3.68
C ASP A 90 1.80 5.02 4.82
N LEU A 91 0.79 5.86 4.58
CA LEU A 91 0.34 6.90 5.52
C LEU A 91 -0.91 6.42 6.26
N ASP A 92 -0.75 6.11 7.55
CA ASP A 92 -1.82 5.67 8.44
C ASP A 92 -2.33 6.84 9.29
N ILE A 93 -3.54 7.30 9.01
CA ILE A 93 -4.14 8.45 9.71
C ILE A 93 -4.98 7.94 10.86
N ARG A 94 -4.58 8.27 12.08
CA ARG A 94 -5.15 7.68 13.30
C ARG A 94 -5.70 8.72 14.25
N GLU A 95 -6.78 8.34 14.93
CA GLU A 95 -7.33 9.05 16.08
C GLU A 95 -6.63 8.60 17.38
N THR A 96 -6.16 7.36 17.42
CA THR A 96 -5.52 6.75 18.60
C THR A 96 -4.31 5.91 18.23
N VAL A 97 -3.37 5.80 19.15
CA VAL A 97 -2.15 4.98 19.02
C VAL A 97 -1.97 4.10 20.25
N LEU A 98 -1.28 2.98 20.10
CA LEU A 98 -0.94 2.11 21.23
C LEU A 98 0.38 2.58 21.85
N GLN A 99 0.49 2.50 23.19
CA GLN A 99 1.76 2.83 23.87
C GLN A 99 2.93 2.00 23.33
N THR A 100 2.68 0.73 23.05
CA THR A 100 3.68 -0.20 22.51
C THR A 100 4.20 0.19 21.12
N GLU A 101 3.42 0.92 20.33
CA GLU A 101 3.87 1.44 19.03
C GLU A 101 4.84 2.61 19.25
N LEU A 102 4.50 3.52 20.17
CA LEU A 102 5.36 4.67 20.49
C LEU A 102 6.69 4.26 21.13
N ASP A 103 6.70 3.19 21.92
CA ASP A 103 7.91 2.74 22.62
C ASP A 103 8.98 2.17 21.66
N ASN A 104 8.58 1.70 20.48
CA ASN A 104 9.46 0.99 19.55
C ASN A 104 9.79 1.79 18.29
N GLU A 105 9.07 2.88 18.02
CA GLU A 105 9.15 3.64 16.79
C GLU A 105 9.74 5.04 17.00
N ILE A 106 10.02 5.77 15.91
CA ILE A 106 10.61 7.11 16.01
C ILE A 106 9.52 8.17 15.98
N ILE A 107 9.35 8.88 17.10
CA ILE A 107 8.50 10.07 17.15
C ILE A 107 9.24 11.24 16.48
N LEU A 108 8.68 11.73 15.37
CA LEU A 108 9.22 12.87 14.61
C LEU A 108 8.67 14.20 15.14
N CYS A 109 7.37 14.23 15.44
CA CYS A 109 6.66 15.39 15.98
C CYS A 109 5.72 14.92 17.09
N ASP A 110 5.72 15.61 18.23
CA ASP A 110 4.81 15.34 19.35
C ASP A 110 4.04 16.61 19.73
N TYR A 111 2.80 16.67 19.24
CA TYR A 111 1.81 17.69 19.60
C TYR A 111 0.67 17.08 20.43
N GLY A 112 0.91 15.90 21.00
CA GLY A 112 -0.07 15.11 21.75
C GLY A 112 -0.54 13.88 20.98
N PHE A 113 -0.43 12.73 21.64
CA PHE A 113 -1.01 11.47 21.19
C PHE A 113 -2.18 11.07 22.08
N HIS A 114 -3.26 10.59 21.48
CA HIS A 114 -4.34 9.95 22.23
C HIS A 114 -4.04 8.46 22.34
N ILE A 115 -3.46 8.08 23.47
CA ILE A 115 -2.99 6.71 23.70
C ILE A 115 -4.13 5.87 24.29
N LEU A 116 -4.54 4.81 23.61
CA LEU A 116 -5.58 3.87 24.05
C LEU A 116 -5.13 2.42 23.83
N GLU A 117 -5.93 1.45 24.30
CA GLU A 117 -5.69 0.01 24.09
C GLU A 117 -6.14 -0.49 22.70
N GLU A 118 -6.80 0.36 21.91
CA GLU A 118 -7.26 0.05 20.56
C GLU A 118 -6.83 1.12 19.55
N THR A 119 -6.48 0.67 18.34
CA THR A 119 -6.13 1.54 17.21
C THR A 119 -7.40 1.96 16.46
N LYS A 120 -7.69 3.26 16.44
CA LYS A 120 -8.77 3.85 15.65
C LYS A 120 -8.20 4.68 14.51
N ARG A 121 -8.61 4.35 13.28
CA ARG A 121 -8.24 5.09 12.07
C ARG A 121 -9.27 6.16 11.76
N LYS A 122 -8.81 7.34 11.38
CA LYS A 122 -9.70 8.43 11.01
C LYS A 122 -10.34 8.12 9.66
N THR A 123 -11.67 8.15 9.60
CA THR A 123 -12.39 7.98 8.33
C THR A 123 -12.39 9.30 7.59
N ILE A 124 -11.46 9.45 6.65
CA ILE A 124 -11.26 10.69 5.89
C ILE A 124 -11.27 10.40 4.40
N GLN A 125 -11.77 11.35 3.61
CA GLN A 125 -11.80 11.26 2.15
C GLN A 125 -10.76 12.21 1.55
N SER A 126 -10.16 11.79 0.45
CA SER A 126 -9.18 12.60 -0.28
C SER A 126 -9.51 12.52 -1.77
N LYS A 127 -9.47 13.65 -2.47
CA LYS A 127 -9.70 13.68 -3.93
C LYS A 127 -8.64 12.90 -4.71
N PHE A 128 -7.47 12.69 -4.09
CA PHE A 128 -6.40 11.88 -4.66
C PHE A 128 -6.67 10.38 -4.55
N LEU A 129 -7.67 9.97 -3.78
CA LEU A 129 -8.06 8.57 -3.58
C LEU A 129 -9.54 8.37 -3.93
N PRO A 130 -9.90 8.48 -5.22
CA PRO A 130 -11.24 8.16 -5.65
C PRO A 130 -11.52 6.68 -5.41
N GLU A 131 -12.79 6.35 -5.13
CA GLU A 131 -13.27 4.96 -5.15
C GLU A 131 -12.90 4.34 -6.50
N ARG A 132 -12.19 3.23 -6.48
CA ARG A 132 -11.80 2.49 -7.69
C ARG A 132 -12.63 1.22 -7.78
N PRO A 133 -13.01 0.80 -8.99
CA PRO A 133 -13.71 -0.46 -9.16
C PRO A 133 -12.83 -1.62 -8.69
N GLU A 134 -13.46 -2.67 -8.15
CA GLU A 134 -12.76 -3.81 -7.54
C GLU A 134 -11.74 -4.48 -8.49
N TRP A 135 -12.06 -4.57 -9.78
CA TRP A 135 -11.15 -5.12 -10.78
C TRP A 135 -9.81 -4.35 -10.84
N TYR A 136 -9.85 -3.03 -10.68
CA TYR A 136 -8.65 -2.19 -10.71
C TYR A 136 -7.80 -2.41 -9.45
N LYS A 137 -8.45 -2.60 -8.30
CA LYS A 137 -7.78 -2.97 -7.06
C LYS A 137 -7.09 -4.34 -7.20
N ALA A 138 -7.76 -5.31 -7.84
CA ALA A 138 -7.20 -6.63 -8.12
C ALA A 138 -5.98 -6.57 -9.05
N VAL A 139 -6.04 -5.82 -10.16
CA VAL A 139 -4.89 -5.57 -11.05
C VAL A 139 -3.68 -5.01 -10.28
N ARG A 140 -3.91 -4.14 -9.31
CA ARG A 140 -2.82 -3.59 -8.49
C ARG A 140 -2.24 -4.57 -7.49
N LEU A 141 -3.05 -5.48 -6.95
CA LEU A 141 -2.54 -6.56 -6.11
C LEU A 141 -1.61 -7.48 -6.92
N ILE A 142 -1.97 -7.75 -8.19
CA ILE A 142 -1.10 -8.46 -9.14
C ILE A 142 0.24 -7.72 -9.29
N HIS A 143 0.19 -6.40 -9.53
CA HIS A 143 1.40 -5.58 -9.65
C HIS A 143 2.29 -5.63 -8.41
N ARG A 144 1.70 -5.47 -7.22
CA ARG A 144 2.44 -5.54 -5.94
C ARG A 144 3.07 -6.92 -5.75
N CYS A 145 2.35 -7.99 -6.10
CA CYS A 145 2.86 -9.36 -6.03
C CYS A 145 4.10 -9.54 -6.92
N CYS A 146 4.04 -9.11 -8.19
CA CYS A 146 5.18 -9.15 -9.11
C CYS A 146 6.40 -8.41 -8.55
N ILE A 147 6.21 -7.17 -8.07
CA ILE A 147 7.31 -6.36 -7.50
C ILE A 147 7.95 -7.09 -6.31
N LYS A 148 7.14 -7.63 -5.37
CA LYS A 148 7.70 -8.33 -4.21
C LYS A 148 8.47 -9.59 -4.62
N TYR A 149 7.98 -10.33 -5.61
CA TYR A 149 8.68 -11.50 -6.14
C TYR A 149 10.03 -11.13 -6.78
N LEU A 150 10.04 -10.17 -7.71
CA LEU A 150 11.24 -9.69 -8.40
C LEU A 150 12.28 -9.11 -7.42
N CYS A 151 11.84 -8.58 -6.28
CA CYS A 151 12.70 -8.12 -5.18
C CYS A 151 13.24 -9.25 -4.27
N GLY A 152 12.95 -10.52 -4.57
CA GLY A 152 13.35 -11.67 -3.75
C GLY A 152 12.61 -11.77 -2.41
N LYS A 153 11.39 -11.23 -2.31
CA LYS A 153 10.52 -11.35 -1.12
C LYS A 153 9.42 -12.39 -1.36
N GLN A 154 9.81 -13.67 -1.56
CA GLN A 154 8.90 -14.72 -2.04
C GLN A 154 7.74 -15.00 -1.08
N ILE A 155 7.97 -14.99 0.25
CA ILE A 155 6.90 -15.23 1.24
C ILE A 155 5.81 -14.14 1.13
N ALA A 156 6.21 -12.87 1.17
CA ALA A 156 5.29 -11.75 1.02
C ALA A 156 4.58 -11.74 -0.34
N ALA A 157 5.28 -12.15 -1.41
CA ALA A 157 4.66 -12.31 -2.73
C ALA A 157 3.60 -13.41 -2.74
N GLN A 158 3.84 -14.52 -2.03
CA GLN A 158 2.89 -15.64 -1.91
C GLN A 158 1.63 -15.23 -1.14
N GLU A 159 1.78 -14.47 -0.04
CA GLU A 159 0.66 -13.91 0.72
C GLU A 159 -0.20 -12.98 -0.17
N LEU A 160 0.44 -12.06 -0.91
CA LEU A 160 -0.26 -11.20 -1.87
C LEU A 160 -0.94 -11.98 -2.99
N ALA A 161 -0.33 -13.07 -3.48
CA ALA A 161 -0.93 -13.89 -4.52
C ALA A 161 -2.21 -14.58 -4.06
N ILE A 162 -2.35 -14.86 -2.75
CA ILE A 162 -3.60 -15.35 -2.16
C ILE A 162 -4.65 -14.24 -2.16
N GLU A 163 -4.29 -13.03 -1.72
CA GLU A 163 -5.20 -11.88 -1.72
C GLU A 163 -5.72 -11.53 -3.12
N VAL A 164 -4.88 -11.64 -4.16
CA VAL A 164 -5.28 -11.43 -5.57
C VAL A 164 -6.44 -12.35 -5.96
N ASP A 165 -6.34 -13.63 -5.62
CA ASP A 165 -7.34 -14.62 -6.01
C ASP A 165 -8.66 -14.38 -5.29
N ASP A 166 -8.62 -14.01 -4.01
CA ASP A 166 -9.81 -13.61 -3.26
C ASP A 166 -10.44 -12.34 -3.85
N ALA A 167 -9.63 -11.37 -4.29
CA ALA A 167 -10.11 -10.17 -4.95
C ALA A 167 -10.78 -10.46 -6.29
N ILE A 168 -10.22 -11.38 -7.09
CA ILE A 168 -10.77 -11.77 -8.39
C ILE A 168 -12.05 -12.56 -8.24
N ALA A 169 -12.11 -13.49 -7.29
CA ALA A 169 -13.33 -14.24 -6.97
C ALA A 169 -14.49 -13.28 -6.67
N LYS A 170 -14.23 -12.23 -5.87
CA LYS A 170 -15.21 -11.17 -5.59
C LYS A 170 -15.61 -10.40 -6.85
N CYS A 171 -14.65 -10.05 -7.70
CA CYS A 171 -14.92 -9.35 -8.97
C CYS A 171 -15.85 -10.18 -9.87
N CYS A 172 -15.53 -11.46 -10.07
CA CYS A 172 -16.27 -12.35 -10.97
C CYS A 172 -17.62 -12.85 -10.40
N GLY A 173 -18.05 -12.37 -9.23
CA GLY A 173 -19.31 -12.80 -8.60
C GLY A 173 -19.27 -14.23 -8.05
N GLU A 174 -18.07 -14.80 -7.90
CA GLU A 174 -17.89 -16.09 -7.26
C GLU A 174 -17.99 -15.91 -5.73
N ASN A 175 -19.20 -16.12 -5.18
CA ASN A 175 -19.32 -16.45 -3.77
C ASN A 175 -18.69 -17.84 -3.58
N ARG A 176 -17.38 -17.89 -3.28
CA ARG A 176 -16.68 -19.15 -2.98
C ARG A 176 -17.14 -19.71 -1.63
N HIS A 177 -18.38 -20.18 -1.54
CA HIS A 177 -18.70 -21.30 -0.67
C HIS A 177 -18.28 -22.58 -1.40
N GLU A 178 -17.27 -23.25 -0.86
CA GLU A 178 -16.96 -24.68 -1.05
C GLU A 178 -17.30 -25.27 -2.44
N GLY A 179 -16.57 -24.86 -3.46
CA GLY A 179 -16.71 -25.40 -4.81
C GLY A 179 -15.49 -25.09 -5.66
N GLY A 180 -14.32 -25.44 -5.14
CA GLY A 180 -13.03 -24.94 -5.61
C GLY A 180 -12.66 -25.28 -7.05
N ILE A 181 -11.81 -24.42 -7.62
CA ILE A 181 -10.77 -24.80 -8.57
C ILE A 181 -10.21 -26.15 -8.11
N LYS A 182 -10.23 -27.17 -8.98
CA LYS A 182 -9.79 -28.55 -8.68
C LYS A 182 -8.51 -28.49 -7.82
N GLU A 183 -8.48 -29.21 -6.70
CA GLU A 183 -7.37 -29.20 -5.73
C GLU A 183 -5.98 -29.37 -6.39
N GLY A 184 -5.92 -30.14 -7.49
CA GLY A 184 -4.70 -30.32 -8.30
C GLY A 184 -4.29 -29.12 -9.18
N VAL A 185 -5.22 -28.26 -9.56
CA VAL A 185 -4.96 -26.97 -10.22
C VAL A 185 -4.56 -25.93 -9.15
N LYS A 186 -5.25 -25.92 -8.00
CA LYS A 186 -4.82 -25.12 -6.82
C LYS A 186 -3.38 -25.43 -6.41
N ASN A 187 -2.98 -26.70 -6.39
CA ASN A 187 -1.63 -27.08 -5.98
C ASN A 187 -0.55 -26.77 -7.03
N ARG A 188 -0.85 -26.85 -8.33
CA ARG A 188 0.07 -26.39 -9.39
C ARG A 188 0.19 -24.87 -9.45
N ILE A 189 -0.93 -24.16 -9.29
CA ILE A 189 -1.01 -22.68 -9.25
C ILE A 189 -0.41 -22.11 -7.95
N LYS A 190 -0.44 -22.86 -6.84
CA LYS A 190 0.19 -22.46 -5.56
C LYS A 190 1.71 -22.46 -5.62
N GLU A 191 2.33 -23.27 -6.47
CA GLU A 191 3.79 -23.40 -6.53
C GLU A 191 4.45 -22.42 -7.52
N ALA A 192 3.72 -21.95 -8.54
CA ALA A 192 4.20 -20.95 -9.51
C ALA A 192 3.40 -19.63 -9.38
N ILE A 193 3.96 -18.67 -8.63
CA ILE A 193 3.37 -17.32 -8.46
C ILE A 193 3.08 -16.67 -9.82
N LYS A 194 3.97 -16.85 -10.80
CA LYS A 194 3.80 -16.39 -12.18
C LYS A 194 2.51 -16.92 -12.82
N ASP A 195 2.37 -18.24 -12.93
CA ASP A 195 1.19 -18.88 -13.56
C ASP A 195 -0.11 -18.43 -12.89
N ARG A 196 -0.10 -18.25 -11.57
CA ARG A 196 -1.25 -17.72 -10.84
C ARG A 196 -1.60 -16.30 -11.27
N MET A 197 -0.62 -15.40 -11.32
CA MET A 197 -0.85 -14.01 -11.69
C MET A 197 -1.24 -13.86 -13.17
N GLU A 198 -0.69 -14.69 -14.06
CA GLU A 198 -1.10 -14.76 -15.47
C GLU A 198 -2.56 -15.18 -15.62
N PHE A 199 -2.97 -16.25 -14.93
CA PHE A 199 -4.37 -16.69 -14.91
C PHE A 199 -5.30 -15.61 -14.36
N SER A 200 -4.92 -15.01 -13.24
CA SER A 200 -5.64 -13.92 -12.59
C SER A 200 -5.84 -12.71 -13.51
N LEU A 201 -4.81 -12.30 -14.24
CA LEU A 201 -4.91 -11.21 -15.20
C LEU A 201 -5.80 -11.56 -16.39
N ALA A 202 -5.69 -12.79 -16.91
CA ALA A 202 -6.52 -13.26 -18.02
C ALA A 202 -8.01 -13.27 -17.66
N GLU A 203 -8.37 -13.75 -16.47
CA GLU A 203 -9.74 -13.71 -15.95
C GLU A 203 -10.25 -12.27 -15.84
N LEU A 204 -9.49 -11.36 -15.21
CA LEU A 204 -9.91 -9.97 -15.12
C LEU A 204 -10.07 -9.32 -16.49
N ASN A 205 -9.17 -9.60 -17.44
CA ASN A 205 -9.29 -9.04 -18.77
C ASN A 205 -10.53 -9.56 -19.51
N HIS A 206 -10.86 -10.84 -19.34
CA HIS A 206 -12.06 -11.44 -19.92
C HIS A 206 -13.35 -10.73 -19.45
N TYR A 207 -13.46 -10.42 -18.15
CA TYR A 207 -14.65 -9.81 -17.58
C TYR A 207 -14.72 -8.28 -17.70
N TYR A 208 -13.58 -7.60 -17.72
CA TYR A 208 -13.53 -6.14 -17.59
C TYR A 208 -12.88 -5.41 -18.76
N ASN A 209 -12.35 -6.12 -19.75
CA ASN A 209 -11.68 -5.56 -20.93
C ASN A 209 -10.61 -4.53 -20.53
N ILE A 210 -9.60 -5.02 -19.81
CA ILE A 210 -8.47 -4.21 -19.33
C ILE A 210 -7.71 -3.64 -20.53
N ASP A 211 -7.20 -2.43 -20.39
CA ASP A 211 -6.38 -1.76 -21.40
C ASP A 211 -5.20 -2.65 -21.85
N ASP A 212 -5.03 -2.80 -23.17
CA ASP A 212 -4.01 -3.65 -23.79
C ASP A 212 -2.58 -3.30 -23.34
N ASP A 213 -2.28 -2.01 -23.08
CA ASP A 213 -0.95 -1.60 -22.67
C ASP A 213 -0.66 -2.02 -21.22
N VAL A 214 -1.68 -2.08 -20.36
CA VAL A 214 -1.58 -2.66 -19.02
C VAL A 214 -1.34 -4.16 -19.12
N VAL A 215 -2.08 -4.87 -19.97
CA VAL A 215 -1.90 -6.32 -20.18
C VAL A 215 -0.49 -6.63 -20.69
N LYS A 216 0.00 -5.89 -21.68
CA LYS A 216 1.38 -6.02 -22.20
C LYS A 216 2.42 -5.80 -21.11
N LEU A 217 2.27 -4.75 -20.28
CA LEU A 217 3.19 -4.47 -19.18
C LEU A 217 3.31 -5.67 -18.23
N PHE A 218 2.19 -6.28 -17.85
CA PHE A 218 2.20 -7.45 -16.99
C PHE A 218 2.84 -8.67 -17.64
N HIS A 219 2.59 -8.92 -18.93
CA HIS A 219 3.28 -10.00 -19.64
C HIS A 219 4.80 -9.82 -19.61
N THR A 220 5.30 -8.61 -19.83
CA THR A 220 6.74 -8.32 -19.65
C THR A 220 7.21 -8.58 -18.23
N LEU A 221 6.45 -8.19 -17.20
CA LEU A 221 6.81 -8.49 -15.81
C LEU A 221 6.84 -10.00 -15.54
N PHE A 222 5.88 -10.76 -16.06
CA PHE A 222 5.81 -12.21 -15.89
C PHE A 222 6.95 -12.94 -16.62
N GLU A 223 7.44 -12.44 -17.76
CA GLU A 223 8.63 -12.97 -18.43
C GLU A 223 9.90 -12.87 -17.56
N HIS A 224 9.95 -11.88 -16.68
CA HIS A 224 11.08 -11.64 -15.77
C HIS A 224 10.96 -12.33 -14.40
N MET A 225 9.80 -12.91 -14.08
CA MET A 225 9.57 -13.71 -12.87
C MET A 225 9.96 -15.17 -13.11
#